data_AF-A0ABD6FQR6-F1
#
_entry.id   AF-A0ABD6FQR6-F1
#
_cell.length_a   1.000
_cell.length_b   1.000
_cell.length_c   1.000
_cell.angle_alpha   90.00
_cell.angle_beta   90.00
_cell.angle_gamma   90.00
#
_symmetry.space_group_name_H-M   'P 1'
#
loop_
_entity.id
_entity.type
_entity.pdbx_description
1 polymer ?
#
loop_
_entity_poly.entity_id
_entity_poly.type
_entity_poly.pdbx_seq_one_letter_code
_entity_poly.pdbx_strand_id
1 'polypeptide(L)'
;MSRDRLIAYIDGFNLYNGIHDEWKCAQLWLDVVQLVKDLRPRSDLVAVKYFTAYVRDDERARARQRDDIAALEAANPGVLHISLGR
;
A
#
# COMPACT_ATOMS: atom_id res chain seq x y z
N MET A 1 12.80 -20.61 -16.78
CA MET A 1 13.33 -20.50 -15.40
C MET A 1 12.16 -20.39 -14.46
N SER A 2 12.17 -21.10 -13.34
CA SER A 2 11.17 -20.92 -12.27
C SER A 2 11.27 -19.48 -11.74
N ARG A 3 10.14 -18.78 -11.62
CA ARG A 3 10.09 -17.47 -10.93
C ARG A 3 9.83 -17.73 -9.46
N ASP A 4 10.62 -17.08 -8.60
CA ASP A 4 10.39 -17.18 -7.16
C ASP A 4 9.07 -16.50 -6.79
N ARG A 5 8.29 -17.18 -5.95
CA ARG A 5 7.04 -16.64 -5.42
C ARG A 5 7.34 -15.56 -4.39
N LEU A 6 6.60 -14.46 -4.45
CA LEU A 6 6.78 -13.29 -3.59
C LEU A 6 5.48 -12.96 -2.85
N ILE A 7 5.61 -12.72 -1.54
CA ILE A 7 4.59 -12.05 -0.74
C ILE A 7 5.26 -10.83 -0.11
N ALA A 8 4.67 -9.65 -0.30
CA ALA A 8 5.13 -8.41 0.33
C ALA A 8 4.32 -8.09 1.58
N TYR A 9 5.00 -7.65 2.64
CA TYR A 9 4.39 -7.15 3.87
C TYR A 9 4.78 -5.69 4.02
N ILE A 10 3.80 -4.80 4.12
CA ILE A 10 4.01 -3.35 4.07
C ILE A 10 3.37 -2.72 5.31
N ASP A 11 4.15 -1.96 6.06
CA ASP A 11 3.67 -1.04 7.09
C ASP A 11 3.30 0.29 6.44
N GLY A 12 2.01 0.63 6.45
CA GLY A 12 1.47 1.81 5.80
C GLY A 12 1.85 3.13 6.47
N PHE A 13 2.05 3.17 7.78
CA PHE A 13 2.51 4.40 8.44
C PHE A 13 3.98 4.66 8.15
N ASN A 14 4.80 3.62 8.20
CA ASN A 14 6.22 3.76 7.90
C ASN A 14 6.42 4.18 6.42
N LEU A 15 5.70 3.55 5.50
CA LEU A 15 5.72 3.91 4.09
C LEU A 15 5.25 5.35 3.85
N TYR A 16 4.11 5.73 4.44
CA TYR A 16 3.56 7.09 4.28
C TYR A 16 4.54 8.15 4.77
N ASN A 17 5.08 8.00 5.98
CA ASN A 17 6.02 8.96 6.55
C ASN A 17 7.32 9.03 5.73
N GLY A 18 7.84 7.88 5.27
CA GLY A 18 9.02 7.86 4.40
C GLY A 18 8.80 8.60 3.08
N ILE A 19 7.63 8.40 2.44
CA ILE A 19 7.27 9.13 1.20
C ILE A 19 7.08 10.62 1.48
N HIS A 20 6.42 10.95 2.59
CA HIS A 20 6.16 12.32 3.00
C HIS A 20 7.48 13.10 3.17
N ASP A 21 8.44 12.52 3.89
CA ASP A 21 9.71 13.17 4.22
C ASP A 21 10.64 13.30 3.01
N GLU A 22 10.74 12.26 2.18
CA GLU A 22 11.64 12.25 1.02
C GLU A 22 11.06 13.01 -0.19
N TRP A 23 9.75 12.90 -0.42
CA TRP A 23 9.11 13.37 -1.66
C TRP A 23 8.10 14.50 -1.45
N LYS A 24 8.06 15.12 -0.27
CA LYS A 24 7.17 16.27 0.05
C LYS A 24 5.73 16.04 -0.38
N CYS A 25 5.18 14.85 -0.09
CA CYS A 25 3.81 14.45 -0.42
C CYS A 25 3.51 14.22 -1.93
N ALA A 26 4.50 14.18 -2.82
CA ALA A 26 4.26 14.04 -4.27
C ALA A 26 3.73 12.66 -4.72
N GLN A 27 3.54 11.70 -3.81
CA GLN A 27 3.16 10.31 -4.10
C GLN A 27 2.25 9.72 -3.01
N LEU A 28 1.38 10.52 -2.37
CA LEU A 28 0.55 10.00 -1.27
C LEU A 28 -0.52 8.97 -1.70
N TRP A 29 -0.81 8.90 -3.00
CA TRP A 29 -1.71 7.93 -3.62
C TRP A 29 -0.87 6.89 -4.36
N LEU A 30 -0.12 6.11 -3.60
CA LEU A 30 0.82 5.12 -4.13
C LEU A 30 0.12 3.77 -4.28
N ASP A 31 0.11 3.21 -5.50
CA ASP A 31 -0.27 1.81 -5.70
C ASP A 31 0.84 0.90 -5.15
N VAL A 32 0.61 0.38 -3.94
CA VAL A 32 1.55 -0.50 -3.24
C VAL A 32 1.77 -1.84 -3.95
N VAL A 33 0.84 -2.30 -4.77
CA VAL A 33 1.00 -3.53 -5.56
C VAL A 33 1.89 -3.24 -6.77
N GLN A 34 1.68 -2.13 -7.45
CA GLN A 34 2.53 -1.71 -8.56
C GLN A 34 3.96 -1.45 -8.09
N LEU A 35 4.14 -0.78 -6.94
CA LEU A 35 5.46 -0.60 -6.33
C LEU A 35 6.20 -1.94 -6.15
N VAL A 36 5.53 -2.96 -5.59
CA VAL A 36 6.15 -4.28 -5.38
C VAL A 36 6.52 -4.96 -6.69
N LYS A 37 5.67 -4.85 -7.73
CA LYS A 37 5.95 -5.38 -9.07
C LYS A 37 7.19 -4.70 -9.68
N ASP A 38 7.31 -3.38 -9.52
CA ASP A 38 8.43 -2.61 -10.04
C ASP A 38 9.74 -2.91 -9.29
N LEU A 39 9.68 -3.13 -7.98
CA LEU A 39 10.84 -3.54 -7.17
C LEU A 39 11.29 -4.97 -7.45
N ARG A 40 10.37 -5.86 -7.83
CA ARG A 40 10.64 -7.30 -8.02
C ARG A 40 10.04 -7.83 -9.34
N PRO A 41 10.46 -7.30 -10.51
CA PRO A 41 9.82 -7.58 -11.80
C PRO A 41 9.97 -9.03 -12.29
N ARG A 42 10.88 -9.79 -11.68
CA ARG A 42 11.16 -11.19 -12.01
C ARG A 42 10.48 -12.19 -11.09
N SER A 43 9.84 -11.74 -10.02
CA SER A 43 9.12 -12.60 -9.08
C SER A 43 7.66 -12.77 -9.51
N ASP A 44 7.05 -13.87 -9.07
CA ASP A 44 5.61 -14.07 -9.17
C ASP A 44 4.95 -13.52 -7.90
N LEU A 45 4.31 -12.35 -8.01
CA LEU A 45 3.67 -11.69 -6.87
C LEU A 45 2.37 -12.41 -6.52
N VAL A 46 2.39 -13.11 -5.39
CA VAL A 46 1.26 -13.89 -4.88
C VAL A 46 0.31 -13.01 -4.07
N ALA A 47 0.85 -12.13 -3.23
CA ALA A 47 0.06 -11.28 -2.35
C ALA A 47 0.83 -10.06 -1.86
N VAL A 48 0.10 -8.98 -1.59
CA VAL A 48 0.56 -7.83 -0.80
C VAL A 48 -0.30 -7.74 0.45
N LYS A 49 0.35 -7.79 1.61
CA LYS A 49 -0.28 -7.62 2.92
C LYS A 49 0.04 -6.23 3.44
N TYR A 50 -0.96 -5.35 3.38
CA TYR A 50 -0.83 -3.94 3.73
C TYR A 50 -1.44 -3.68 5.10
N PHE A 51 -0.62 -3.28 6.07
CA PHE A 51 -1.03 -3.03 7.45
C PHE A 51 -1.08 -1.52 7.69
N THR A 52 -2.25 -1.00 8.04
CA THR A 52 -2.43 0.44 8.27
C THR A 52 -3.54 0.68 9.30
N ALA A 53 -3.75 1.90 9.76
CA ALA A 53 -4.88 2.28 10.58
C ALA A 53 -5.40 3.66 10.18
N TYR A 54 -6.64 3.98 10.55
CA TYR A 54 -7.18 5.29 10.24
C TYR A 54 -6.48 6.38 11.03
N VAL A 55 -6.18 7.49 10.35
CA VAL A 55 -5.77 8.73 11.03
C VAL A 55 -6.85 9.15 12.02
N ARG A 56 -6.42 9.51 13.23
CA ARG A 56 -7.27 10.01 14.32
C ARG A 56 -7.24 11.53 14.33
N ASP A 57 -8.28 12.14 14.89
CA ASP A 57 -8.38 13.58 15.15
C ASP A 57 -8.28 14.50 13.90
N ASP A 58 -8.34 13.92 12.70
CA ASP A 58 -8.50 14.65 11.42
C ASP A 58 -9.48 13.89 10.51
N GLU A 59 -10.73 14.34 10.50
CA GLU A 59 -11.80 13.71 9.71
C GLU A 59 -11.58 13.84 8.19
N ARG A 60 -10.95 14.93 7.73
CA ARG A 60 -10.68 15.14 6.30
C ARG A 60 -9.55 14.22 5.82
N ALA A 61 -8.49 14.07 6.61
CA ALA A 61 -7.43 13.12 6.31
C ALA A 61 -7.97 11.68 6.31
N ARG A 62 -8.79 11.33 7.31
CA ARG A 62 -9.43 10.01 7.37
C ARG A 62 -10.33 9.73 6.18
N ALA A 63 -11.11 10.72 5.72
CA ALA A 63 -11.95 10.59 4.54
C ALA A 63 -11.10 10.30 3.28
N ARG A 64 -10.04 11.08 3.04
CA ARG A 64 -9.12 10.85 1.92
C ARG A 64 -8.47 9.47 1.99
N GLN A 65 -8.03 9.05 3.17
CA GLN A 65 -7.43 7.74 3.39
C GLN A 65 -8.42 6.60 3.10
N ARG A 66 -9.69 6.75 3.49
CA ARG A 66 -10.73 5.76 3.17
C ARG A 66 -10.93 5.64 1.67
N ASP A 67 -10.97 6.76 0.96
CA ASP A 67 -11.17 6.78 -0.49
C ASP A 67 -9.97 6.15 -1.21
N ASP A 68 -8.75 6.43 -0.75
CA ASP A 68 -7.51 5.80 -1.27
C ASP A 68 -7.49 4.28 -1.02
N ILE A 69 -7.81 3.83 0.19
CA ILE A 69 -7.92 2.40 0.53
C ILE A 69 -8.94 1.70 -0.37
N ALA A 70 -10.12 2.30 -0.57
CA ALA A 70 -11.14 1.74 -1.44
C ALA A 70 -10.67 1.67 -2.90
N ALA A 71 -9.94 2.69 -3.38
CA ALA A 71 -9.36 2.68 -4.72
C ALA A 71 -8.29 1.59 -4.87
N LEU A 72 -7.43 1.40 -3.88
CA LEU A 72 -6.40 0.35 -3.87
C LEU A 72 -7.00 -1.05 -3.92
N GLU A 73 -8.05 -1.31 -3.12
CA GLU A 73 -8.77 -2.59 -3.14
C GLU A 73 -9.43 -2.86 -4.49
N ALA A 74 -10.09 -1.84 -5.07
CA ALA A 74 -10.74 -1.95 -6.37
C ALA A 74 -9.74 -2.15 -7.52
N ALA A 75 -8.57 -1.50 -7.45
CA ALA A 75 -7.53 -1.61 -8.47
C ALA A 75 -6.77 -2.95 -8.41
N ASN A 76 -6.68 -3.58 -7.24
CA ASN A 76 -5.85 -4.76 -7.02
C ASN A 76 -6.62 -5.97 -6.43
N PRO A 77 -7.71 -6.42 -7.09
CA PRO A 77 -8.54 -7.51 -6.57
C PRO A 77 -7.76 -8.82 -6.51
N GLY A 78 -7.89 -9.53 -5.38
CA GLY A 78 -7.32 -10.86 -5.18
C GLY A 78 -5.81 -10.91 -4.89
N VAL A 79 -5.10 -9.79 -4.97
CA VAL A 79 -3.66 -9.70 -4.65
C VAL A 79 -3.41 -8.82 -3.43
N LEU A 80 -4.16 -7.72 -3.27
CA LEU A 80 -4.05 -6.84 -2.13
C LEU A 80 -4.92 -7.31 -0.96
N HIS A 81 -4.33 -7.39 0.22
CA HIS A 81 -5.01 -7.68 1.48
C HIS A 81 -4.68 -6.61 2.50
N ILE A 82 -5.69 -5.85 2.91
CA ILE A 82 -5.52 -4.75 3.86
C ILE A 82 -5.93 -5.21 5.26
N SER A 83 -5.08 -4.94 6.25
CA SER A 83 -5.35 -5.15 7.67
C SER A 83 -5.41 -3.81 8.39
N LEU A 84 -6.61 -3.43 8.83
CA LEU A 84 -6.84 -2.20 9.58
C LEU A 84 -6.62 -2.43 11.08
N GLY A 85 -5.64 -1.72 11.64
CA GLY A 85 -5.39 -1.61 13.08
C GLY A 85 -6.46 -0.79 13.80
N ARG A 86 -6.54 -0.97 15.13
CA ARG A 86 -7.42 -0.20 16.03
C ARG A 86 -6.68 0.95 16.70
#